data_AF-A0A8C6YCD6-F1
#
_entry.id   AF-A0A8C6YCD6-F1
#
_cell.length_a   1.000
_cell.length_b   1.000
_cell.length_c   1.000
_cell.angle_alpha   90.00
_cell.angle_beta   90.00
_cell.angle_gamma   90.00
#
_symmetry.space_group_name_H-M   'P 1'
#
loop_
_entity.id
_entity.type
_entity.pdbx_description
1 polymer ?
#
loop_
_entity_poly.entity_id
_entity_poly.type
_entity_poly.pdbx_seq_one_letter_code
_entity_poly.pdbx_strand_id
1 'polypeptide(L)'
;MTAIGQELSALQNEQGRLIQLLSESQTNIARLVSSVSDILETLQKDRSLARPRMKADLQRIPSRTMRPKGCPNGSKPRDCLDVYVGGQQGDGVFSVFPTHYAEGFQVYCDMTTDGGGWTVFQRREDGSMNFFRGWEAYKDGFGKLTGEHWLGLKRIHALSTQGTYELRIDLEDFDNGTAYAHYGTFAVGLFSVDPEEDGYPITIADYSGTAGDSLLKHNGMKFTTKDLDNDHSENNCAAFYHGAWWYRNCHTSNLNGQYLKGHHSSYADGIEWSSWTGWQYSLKFTEMKIRPVRDEK
;
A
#
# COMPACT_ATOMS: atom_id res chain seq x y z
N MET A 1 -5.24 53.26 -55.50
CA MET A 1 -4.54 52.02 -55.11
C MET A 1 -4.94 51.72 -53.68
N THR A 2 -5.70 50.65 -53.52
CA THR A 2 -6.78 50.47 -52.54
C THR A 2 -6.35 49.72 -51.28
N ALA A 3 -7.00 49.99 -50.15
CA ALA A 3 -6.83 49.33 -48.84
C ALA A 3 -6.79 47.79 -48.92
N ILE A 4 -7.46 47.21 -49.92
CA ILE A 4 -7.48 45.78 -50.25
C ILE A 4 -6.07 45.21 -50.50
N GLY A 5 -5.16 46.00 -51.10
CA GLY A 5 -3.78 45.55 -51.36
C GLY A 5 -2.94 45.42 -50.08
N GLN A 6 -3.21 46.25 -49.07
CA GLN A 6 -2.54 46.18 -47.78
C GLN A 6 -3.06 45.00 -46.94
N GLU A 7 -4.37 44.75 -46.93
CA GLU A 7 -4.96 43.59 -46.25
C GLU A 7 -4.48 42.27 -46.85
N LEU A 8 -4.37 42.18 -48.18
CA LEU A 8 -3.86 40.99 -48.85
C LEU A 8 -2.39 40.71 -48.47
N SER A 9 -1.57 41.75 -48.37
CA SER A 9 -0.17 41.62 -47.94
C SER A 9 -0.04 41.19 -46.47
N ALA A 10 -0.93 41.66 -45.60
CA ALA A 10 -0.97 41.27 -44.19
C ALA A 10 -1.38 39.80 -44.03
N LEU A 11 -2.38 39.35 -44.79
CA LEU A 11 -2.81 37.94 -44.81
C LEU A 11 -1.72 37.00 -45.34
N GLN A 12 -0.99 37.41 -46.39
CA GLN A 12 0.13 36.63 -46.90
C GLN A 12 1.28 36.51 -45.90
N ASN A 13 1.57 37.58 -45.15
CA ASN A 13 2.58 37.55 -44.09
C ASN A 13 2.17 36.64 -42.92
N GLU A 14 0.91 36.69 -42.50
CA GLU A 14 0.41 35.82 -41.42
C GLU A 14 0.37 34.34 -41.86
N GLN A 15 0.01 34.09 -43.13
CA GLN A 15 0.09 32.74 -43.71
C GLN A 15 1.53 32.22 -43.71
N GLY A 16 2.51 33.05 -44.08
CA GLY A 16 3.94 32.70 -44.00
C GLY A 16 4.38 32.37 -42.57
N ARG A 17 3.91 33.16 -41.59
CA ARG A 17 4.21 32.92 -40.16
C ARG A 17 3.61 31.61 -39.65
N LEU A 18 2.37 31.30 -40.02
CA LEU A 18 1.71 30.05 -39.65
C LEU A 18 2.40 28.82 -40.27
N ILE A 19 2.84 28.92 -41.53
CA ILE A 19 3.59 27.85 -42.19
C ILE A 19 4.91 27.60 -41.45
N GLN A 20 5.61 28.66 -41.06
CA GLN A 20 6.86 28.56 -40.30
C GLN A 20 6.64 27.88 -38.94
N LEU A 21 5.61 28.30 -38.19
CA LEU A 21 5.26 27.70 -36.89
C LEU A 21 4.89 26.22 -37.02
N LEU A 22 4.15 25.84 -38.07
CA LEU A 22 3.81 24.45 -38.34
C LEU A 22 5.06 23.62 -38.66
N SER A 23 6.01 24.16 -39.43
CA SER A 23 7.27 23.48 -39.74
C SER A 23 8.14 23.27 -38.49
N GLU A 24 8.22 24.28 -37.62
CA GLU A 24 8.93 24.20 -36.34
C GLU A 24 8.27 23.18 -35.40
N SER A 25 6.93 23.17 -35.33
CA SER A 25 6.18 22.18 -34.56
C SER A 25 6.41 20.76 -35.06
N GLN A 26 6.42 20.54 -36.38
CA GLN A 26 6.72 19.23 -36.97
C GLN A 26 8.13 18.76 -36.63
N THR A 27 9.12 19.67 -36.67
CA THR A 27 10.50 19.37 -36.31
C THR A 27 10.64 18.99 -34.83
N ASN A 28 9.92 19.69 -33.95
CA ASN A 28 9.91 19.39 -32.51
C ASN A 28 9.24 18.04 -32.21
N ILE A 29 8.13 17.73 -32.88
CA ILE A 29 7.46 16.42 -32.76
C ILE A 29 8.39 15.29 -33.23
N ALA A 30 9.10 15.46 -34.35
CA ALA A 30 10.04 14.47 -34.86
C ALA A 30 11.17 14.18 -33.86
N ARG A 31 11.72 15.22 -33.21
CA ARG A 31 12.74 15.07 -32.15
C ARG A 31 12.20 14.34 -30.92
N LEU A 32 10.96 14.62 -30.53
CA LEU A 32 10.30 13.96 -29.40
C LEU A 32 10.10 12.47 -29.68
N VAL A 33 9.62 12.13 -30.88
CA VAL A 33 9.43 10.74 -31.32
C VAL A 33 10.77 9.98 -31.34
N SER A 34 11.83 10.59 -31.87
CA SER A 34 13.17 9.99 -31.85
C SER A 34 13.65 9.70 -30.43
N SER A 35 13.51 10.68 -29.53
CA SER A 35 13.94 10.53 -28.13
C SER A 35 13.15 9.44 -27.40
N VAL A 36 11.84 9.34 -27.65
CA VAL A 36 11.00 8.28 -27.09
C VAL A 36 11.39 6.92 -27.64
N SER A 37 11.69 6.80 -28.94
CA SER A 37 12.20 5.55 -29.53
C SER A 37 13.53 5.13 -28.90
N ASP A 38 14.47 6.05 -28.71
CA ASP A 38 15.77 5.76 -28.07
C ASP A 38 15.59 5.26 -26.62
N ILE A 39 14.67 5.88 -25.87
CA ILE A 39 14.31 5.43 -24.51
C ILE A 39 13.67 4.04 -24.57
N LEU A 40 12.79 3.79 -25.54
CA LEU A 40 12.12 2.49 -25.70
C LEU A 40 13.12 1.38 -26.01
N GLU A 41 14.09 1.65 -26.89
CA GLU A 41 15.18 0.73 -27.22
C GLU A 41 16.07 0.47 -26.00
N THR A 42 16.38 1.50 -25.22
CA THR A 42 17.17 1.38 -23.98
C THR A 42 16.43 0.51 -22.96
N LEU A 43 15.13 0.73 -22.76
CA LEU A 43 14.29 -0.08 -21.86
C LEU A 43 14.14 -1.54 -22.35
N GLN A 44 14.05 -1.76 -23.66
CA GLN A 44 14.02 -3.11 -24.24
C GLN A 44 15.38 -3.82 -24.04
N LYS A 45 16.49 -3.10 -24.19
CA LYS A 45 17.84 -3.63 -23.96
C LYS A 45 18.08 -3.96 -22.49
N ASP A 46 17.66 -3.11 -21.56
CA ASP A 46 17.72 -3.38 -20.12
C ASP A 46 16.86 -4.58 -19.72
N ARG A 47 15.67 -4.74 -20.30
CA ARG A 47 14.84 -5.94 -20.12
C ARG A 47 15.51 -7.21 -20.64
N SER A 48 16.28 -7.12 -21.73
CA SER A 48 17.03 -8.25 -22.29
C SER A 48 18.26 -8.63 -21.45
N LEU A 49 18.86 -7.68 -20.73
CA LEU A 49 20.00 -7.89 -19.82
C LEU A 49 19.58 -8.28 -18.39
N ALA A 50 18.38 -7.88 -17.96
CA ALA A 50 17.80 -8.28 -16.67
C ALA A 50 17.36 -9.76 -16.66
N ARG A 51 16.90 -10.31 -17.80
CA ARG A 51 16.44 -11.70 -17.93
C ARG A 51 17.55 -12.75 -17.66
N PRO A 52 18.79 -12.59 -18.16
CA PRO A 52 19.92 -13.45 -17.82
C PRO A 52 20.43 -13.28 -16.39
N ARG A 53 20.45 -12.05 -15.86
CA ARG A 53 20.88 -11.76 -14.47
C ARG A 53 19.95 -12.40 -13.43
N MET A 54 18.62 -12.28 -13.62
CA MET A 54 17.67 -12.97 -12.74
C MET A 54 17.85 -14.49 -12.77
N LYS A 55 18.16 -15.10 -13.92
CA LYS A 55 18.43 -16.55 -14.00
C LYS A 55 19.76 -16.96 -13.35
N ALA A 56 20.79 -16.13 -13.43
CA ALA A 56 22.08 -16.39 -12.79
C ALA A 56 22.04 -16.23 -11.26
N ASP A 57 21.25 -15.27 -10.76
CA ASP A 57 21.06 -15.06 -9.31
C ASP A 57 20.07 -16.08 -8.69
N LEU A 58 19.06 -16.55 -9.45
CA LEU A 58 18.18 -17.67 -9.04
C LEU A 58 18.91 -19.02 -8.89
N GLN A 59 20.10 -19.18 -9.51
CA GLN A 59 20.90 -20.41 -9.42
C GLN A 59 21.94 -20.39 -8.30
N ARG A 60 22.18 -19.23 -7.66
CA ARG A 60 23.17 -19.06 -6.57
C ARG A 60 22.58 -18.90 -5.18
N ILE A 61 21.26 -18.77 -5.06
CA ILE A 61 20.58 -18.83 -3.77
C ILE A 61 20.42 -20.32 -3.43
N PRO A 62 20.97 -20.81 -2.30
CA PRO A 62 20.59 -22.13 -1.82
C PRO A 62 19.08 -22.10 -1.60
N SER A 63 18.34 -22.87 -2.39
CA SER A 63 16.91 -23.11 -2.25
C SER A 63 16.66 -23.89 -0.97
N ARG A 64 16.89 -23.22 0.16
CA ARG A 64 16.28 -23.59 1.42
C ARG A 64 14.82 -23.21 1.26
N THR A 65 14.07 -24.10 0.63
CA THR A 65 12.62 -24.14 0.77
C THR A 65 12.36 -24.07 2.26
N MET A 66 12.00 -22.88 2.77
CA MET A 66 11.52 -22.75 4.12
C MET A 66 10.19 -23.49 4.13
N ARG A 67 10.27 -24.79 4.45
CA ARG A 67 9.10 -25.56 4.82
C ARG A 67 8.37 -24.72 5.89
N PRO A 68 7.05 -24.53 5.78
CA PRO A 68 6.28 -23.94 6.86
C PRO A 68 6.70 -24.61 8.16
N LYS A 69 7.17 -23.82 9.13
CA LYS A 69 7.46 -24.36 10.46
C LYS A 69 6.11 -24.75 11.05
N GLY A 70 5.73 -26.01 10.87
CA GLY A 70 4.58 -26.60 11.53
C GLY A 70 4.77 -26.47 13.04
N CYS A 71 3.68 -26.22 13.76
CA CYS A 71 3.74 -26.14 15.21
C CYS A 71 4.15 -27.53 15.76
N PRO A 72 5.22 -27.61 16.60
CA PRO A 72 5.86 -28.87 16.95
C PRO A 72 4.95 -29.93 17.60
N ASN A 73 3.81 -29.52 18.17
CA ASN A 73 2.94 -30.39 18.99
C ASN A 73 1.52 -30.58 18.43
N GLY A 74 1.24 -30.20 17.16
CA GLY A 74 -0.14 -30.19 16.65
C GLY A 74 -1.02 -29.10 17.28
N SER A 75 -0.41 -28.14 17.97
CA SER A 75 -1.08 -26.94 18.48
C SER A 75 -1.60 -26.07 17.34
N LYS A 76 -2.78 -25.48 17.53
CA LYS A 76 -3.42 -24.55 16.61
C LYS A 76 -3.31 -23.13 17.17
N PRO A 77 -2.18 -22.42 16.97
CA PRO A 77 -2.01 -21.08 17.48
C PRO A 77 -3.02 -20.14 16.82
N ARG A 78 -3.65 -19.26 17.59
CA ARG A 78 -4.68 -18.34 17.08
C ARG A 78 -4.10 -17.16 16.30
N ASP A 79 -2.88 -16.79 16.64
CA ASP A 79 -2.12 -15.68 16.06
C ASP A 79 -0.60 -15.87 16.31
N CYS A 80 0.20 -14.88 15.89
CA CYS A 80 1.65 -14.91 16.07
C CYS A 80 2.12 -14.83 17.53
N LEU A 81 1.30 -14.35 18.48
CA LEU A 81 1.67 -14.34 19.89
C LEU A 81 1.60 -15.76 20.45
N ASP A 82 0.57 -16.54 20.12
CA ASP A 82 0.50 -17.96 20.47
C ASP A 82 1.70 -18.73 19.85
N VAL A 83 2.11 -18.39 18.62
CA VAL A 83 3.32 -18.95 17.98
C VAL A 83 4.59 -18.59 18.77
N TYR A 84 4.72 -17.33 19.19
CA TYR A 84 5.87 -16.83 19.95
C TYR A 84 5.99 -17.52 21.32
N VAL A 85 4.89 -17.57 22.08
CA VAL A 85 4.82 -18.25 23.39
C VAL A 85 5.02 -19.76 23.26
N GLY A 86 4.65 -20.34 22.11
CA GLY A 86 4.98 -21.72 21.73
C GLY A 86 6.47 -21.99 21.47
N GLY A 87 7.34 -21.00 21.65
CA GLY A 87 8.79 -21.11 21.58
C GLY A 87 9.41 -20.76 20.22
N GLN A 88 8.61 -20.28 19.26
CA GLN A 88 9.12 -19.84 17.96
C GLN A 88 9.51 -18.35 18.02
N GLN A 89 10.80 -18.06 18.16
CA GLN A 89 11.30 -16.69 18.37
C GLN A 89 11.87 -16.01 17.13
N GLY A 90 11.91 -16.68 15.98
CA GLY A 90 12.44 -16.10 14.74
C GLY A 90 11.33 -15.65 13.81
N ASP A 91 11.52 -14.47 13.20
CA ASP A 91 10.60 -13.91 12.21
C ASP A 91 10.38 -14.88 11.04
N GLY A 92 9.20 -14.78 10.43
CA GLY A 92 8.90 -15.52 9.21
C GLY A 92 7.44 -15.94 9.08
N VAL A 93 7.20 -16.85 8.16
CA VAL A 93 5.84 -17.30 7.83
C VAL A 93 5.43 -18.48 8.69
N PHE A 94 4.28 -18.35 9.36
CA PHE A 94 3.68 -19.38 10.21
C PHE A 94 2.20 -19.57 9.87
N SER A 95 1.66 -20.74 10.23
CA SER A 95 0.23 -21.02 10.14
C SER A 95 -0.46 -20.63 11.45
N VAL A 96 -1.59 -19.93 11.34
CA VAL A 96 -2.45 -19.52 12.46
C VAL A 96 -3.89 -19.98 12.20
N PHE A 97 -4.65 -20.16 13.27
CA PHE A 97 -5.99 -20.72 13.29
C PHE A 97 -6.90 -19.89 14.20
N PRO A 98 -7.37 -18.72 13.73
CA PRO A 98 -8.28 -17.88 14.51
C PRO A 98 -9.55 -18.63 14.93
N THR A 99 -10.17 -18.26 16.07
CA THR A 99 -11.31 -18.99 16.67
C THR A 99 -12.44 -19.29 15.69
N HIS A 100 -12.83 -18.31 14.87
CA HIS A 100 -13.92 -18.43 13.90
C HIS A 100 -13.44 -18.69 12.47
N TYR A 101 -12.19 -19.15 12.30
CA TYR A 101 -11.59 -19.47 11.00
C TYR A 101 -10.81 -20.80 11.12
N ALA A 102 -11.54 -21.90 11.32
CA ALA A 102 -10.99 -23.19 11.74
C ALA A 102 -9.99 -23.83 10.75
N GLU A 103 -10.11 -23.50 9.47
CA GLU A 103 -9.21 -23.94 8.40
C GLU A 103 -7.84 -23.23 8.44
N GLY A 104 -7.76 -22.10 9.15
CA GLY A 104 -6.54 -21.33 9.33
C GLY A 104 -5.98 -20.75 8.04
N PHE A 105 -4.85 -20.07 8.17
CA PHE A 105 -4.10 -19.49 7.06
C PHE A 105 -2.68 -19.15 7.49
N GLN A 106 -1.84 -18.79 6.51
CA GLN A 106 -0.48 -18.35 6.79
C GLN A 106 -0.40 -16.84 6.95
N VAL A 107 0.48 -16.41 7.84
CA VAL A 107 0.79 -15.00 8.14
C VAL A 107 2.29 -14.83 8.28
N TYR A 108 2.79 -13.60 8.10
CA TYR A 108 4.14 -13.26 8.54
C TYR A 108 4.09 -12.82 10.00
N CYS A 109 4.92 -13.43 10.83
CA CYS A 109 5.07 -13.07 12.22
C CYS A 109 6.37 -12.28 12.42
N ASP A 110 6.23 -11.13 13.07
CA ASP A 110 7.34 -10.37 13.63
C ASP A 110 7.48 -10.75 15.12
N MET A 111 8.59 -11.40 15.40
CA MET A 111 8.98 -11.94 16.70
C MET A 111 10.01 -11.07 17.41
N THR A 112 10.37 -9.92 16.84
CA THR A 112 11.46 -9.06 17.33
C THR A 112 10.96 -7.72 17.86
N THR A 113 10.05 -7.06 17.16
CA THR A 113 9.58 -5.71 17.52
C THR A 113 8.85 -5.70 18.85
N ASP A 114 9.25 -4.82 19.77
CA ASP A 114 8.57 -4.61 21.06
C ASP A 114 8.26 -5.92 21.82
N GLY A 115 9.21 -6.86 21.84
CA GLY A 115 9.04 -8.16 22.49
C GLY A 115 8.27 -9.21 21.67
N GLY A 116 8.00 -8.95 20.39
CA GLY A 116 7.53 -9.93 19.42
C GLY A 116 6.07 -10.35 19.53
N GLY A 117 5.70 -11.35 18.73
CA GLY A 117 4.36 -11.92 18.68
C GLY A 117 3.37 -11.13 17.80
N TRP A 118 3.86 -10.33 16.87
CA TRP A 118 3.04 -9.50 16.00
C TRP A 118 2.63 -10.25 14.73
N THR A 119 1.36 -10.15 14.37
CA THR A 119 0.81 -10.69 13.12
C THR A 119 0.73 -9.58 12.08
N VAL A 120 1.58 -9.64 11.06
CA VAL A 120 1.62 -8.65 9.97
C VAL A 120 0.43 -8.87 9.03
N PHE A 121 -0.27 -7.79 8.71
CA PHE A 121 -1.38 -7.84 7.75
C PHE A 121 -1.23 -6.89 6.55
N GLN A 122 -0.30 -5.94 6.61
CA GLN A 122 0.03 -5.07 5.49
C GLN A 122 1.54 -4.80 5.50
N ARG A 123 2.17 -4.85 4.32
CA ARG A 123 3.55 -4.40 4.13
C ARG A 123 3.74 -3.69 2.79
N ARG A 124 4.48 -2.57 2.80
CA ARG A 124 5.01 -1.83 1.65
C ARG A 124 6.52 -1.67 1.83
N GLU A 125 7.31 -1.86 0.79
CA GLU A 125 8.78 -1.80 0.91
C GLU A 125 9.52 -1.42 -0.38
N ASP A 126 8.97 -1.73 -1.56
CA ASP A 126 9.68 -1.57 -2.83
C ASP A 126 8.81 -1.15 -4.03
N GLY A 127 7.49 -1.12 -3.86
CA GLY A 127 6.54 -0.81 -4.93
C GLY A 127 6.40 -1.90 -5.99
N SER A 128 6.83 -3.13 -5.71
CA SER A 128 6.71 -4.26 -6.64
C SER A 128 5.27 -4.76 -6.81
N MET A 129 4.37 -4.43 -5.87
CA MET A 129 2.98 -4.83 -5.89
C MET A 129 2.04 -3.65 -6.14
N ASN A 130 1.03 -3.87 -7.00
CA ASN A 130 -0.05 -2.91 -7.20
C ASN A 130 -1.10 -3.02 -6.10
N PHE A 131 -1.24 -1.95 -5.30
CA PHE A 131 -2.26 -1.79 -4.25
C PHE A 131 -3.53 -1.08 -4.71
N PHE A 132 -3.58 -0.50 -5.93
CA PHE A 132 -4.81 0.09 -6.47
C PHE A 132 -5.78 -0.97 -7.03
N ARG A 133 -6.31 -1.77 -6.10
CA ARG A 133 -7.13 -2.97 -6.35
C ARG A 133 -8.59 -2.74 -5.94
N GLY A 134 -9.46 -3.61 -6.44
CA GLY A 134 -10.90 -3.58 -6.13
C GLY A 134 -11.26 -4.33 -4.85
N TRP A 135 -12.55 -4.31 -4.51
CA TRP A 135 -13.13 -4.86 -3.28
C TRP A 135 -12.71 -6.30 -3.02
N GLU A 136 -12.94 -7.19 -4.00
CA GLU A 136 -12.64 -8.62 -3.86
C GLU A 136 -11.18 -8.89 -3.49
N ALA A 137 -10.25 -8.12 -4.06
CA ALA A 137 -8.82 -8.28 -3.74
C ALA A 137 -8.52 -7.83 -2.31
N TYR A 138 -9.11 -6.73 -1.83
CA TYR A 138 -8.94 -6.27 -0.45
C TYR A 138 -9.67 -7.16 0.56
N LYS A 139 -10.78 -7.79 0.17
CA LYS A 139 -11.46 -8.80 0.98
C LYS A 139 -10.61 -10.06 1.13
N ASP A 140 -10.10 -10.58 0.03
CA ASP A 140 -9.41 -11.88 -0.02
C ASP A 140 -7.91 -11.83 0.23
N GLY A 141 -7.28 -10.66 0.12
CA GLY A 141 -5.84 -10.50 0.24
C GLY A 141 -5.08 -10.71 -1.08
N PHE A 142 -3.88 -10.13 -1.14
CA PHE A 142 -2.99 -10.21 -2.31
C PHE A 142 -1.52 -9.98 -1.91
N GLY A 143 -0.61 -10.31 -2.81
CA GLY A 143 0.83 -10.18 -2.59
C GLY A 143 1.47 -11.43 -2.00
N LYS A 144 2.64 -11.27 -1.38
CA LYS A 144 3.39 -12.38 -0.77
C LYS A 144 3.77 -12.02 0.66
N LEU A 145 3.53 -12.94 1.60
CA LEU A 145 3.81 -12.73 3.03
C LEU A 145 5.27 -12.36 3.33
N THR A 146 6.22 -12.75 2.47
CA THR A 146 7.64 -12.43 2.59
C THR A 146 8.05 -11.12 1.92
N GLY A 147 7.09 -10.30 1.46
CA GLY A 147 7.34 -8.98 0.88
C GLY A 147 6.08 -8.12 0.93
N GLU A 148 5.83 -7.30 -0.09
CA GLU A 148 4.61 -6.47 -0.15
C GLU A 148 3.33 -7.32 -0.23
N HIS A 149 2.39 -7.06 0.68
CA HIS A 149 1.12 -7.77 0.72
C HIS A 149 0.04 -7.03 1.51
N TRP A 150 -1.19 -7.47 1.29
CA TRP A 150 -2.36 -7.22 2.11
C TRP A 150 -2.98 -8.56 2.47
N LEU A 151 -3.18 -8.84 3.77
CA LEU A 151 -3.63 -10.14 4.25
C LEU A 151 -5.09 -10.46 3.90
N GLY A 152 -5.92 -9.43 3.68
CA GLY A 152 -7.34 -9.56 3.37
C GLY A 152 -8.24 -9.22 4.56
N LEU A 153 -9.27 -8.41 4.31
CA LEU A 153 -10.20 -7.93 5.35
C LEU A 153 -10.88 -9.09 6.09
N LYS A 154 -11.22 -10.19 5.40
CA LYS A 154 -11.82 -11.37 6.05
C LYS A 154 -10.91 -11.99 7.11
N ARG A 155 -9.60 -12.00 6.87
CA ARG A 155 -8.61 -12.55 7.78
C ARG A 155 -8.31 -11.60 8.92
N ILE A 156 -8.22 -10.30 8.63
CA ILE A 156 -8.03 -9.25 9.64
C ILE A 156 -9.23 -9.19 10.59
N HIS A 157 -10.45 -9.28 10.08
CA HIS A 157 -11.67 -9.43 10.87
C HIS A 157 -11.57 -10.65 11.78
N ALA A 158 -11.35 -11.85 11.22
CA ALA A 158 -11.27 -13.09 12.00
C ALA A 158 -10.19 -13.06 13.10
N LEU A 159 -9.06 -12.40 12.85
CA LEU A 159 -8.01 -12.20 13.84
C LEU A 159 -8.41 -11.20 14.92
N SER A 160 -8.97 -10.04 14.54
CA SER A 160 -9.20 -8.94 15.47
C SER A 160 -10.48 -9.05 16.31
N THR A 161 -11.40 -9.95 15.95
CA THR A 161 -12.66 -10.15 16.71
C THR A 161 -12.62 -11.32 17.69
N GLN A 162 -11.54 -12.12 17.69
CA GLN A 162 -11.40 -13.24 18.64
C GLN A 162 -10.89 -12.82 20.04
N GLY A 163 -10.57 -11.54 20.24
CA GLY A 163 -10.04 -10.97 21.47
C GLY A 163 -9.77 -9.47 21.30
N THR A 164 -9.15 -8.83 22.29
CA THR A 164 -8.74 -7.42 22.17
C THR A 164 -7.33 -7.35 21.59
N TYR A 165 -7.16 -6.62 20.49
CA TYR A 165 -5.88 -6.45 19.81
C TYR A 165 -5.42 -5.00 19.82
N GLU A 166 -4.11 -4.81 19.94
CA GLU A 166 -3.41 -3.56 19.65
C GLU A 166 -2.89 -3.56 18.22
N LEU A 167 -2.78 -2.37 17.63
CA LEU A 167 -2.19 -2.14 16.31
C LEU A 167 -0.86 -1.40 16.45
N ARG A 168 0.16 -1.87 15.73
CA ARG A 168 1.40 -1.14 15.49
C ARG A 168 1.58 -0.92 13.99
N ILE A 169 2.02 0.28 13.65
CA ILE A 169 2.37 0.71 12.30
C ILE A 169 3.80 1.24 12.35
N ASP A 170 4.74 0.53 11.71
CA ASP A 170 6.11 1.00 11.52
C ASP A 170 6.24 1.68 10.16
N LEU A 171 6.96 2.81 10.12
CA LEU A 171 7.11 3.68 8.96
C LEU A 171 8.60 4.03 8.74
N GLU A 172 9.03 4.09 7.48
CA GLU A 172 10.36 4.56 7.08
C GLU A 172 10.25 5.54 5.89
N ASP A 173 11.04 6.61 5.93
CA ASP A 173 11.22 7.54 4.82
C ASP A 173 12.42 7.15 3.94
N PHE A 174 12.69 7.90 2.87
CA PHE A 174 13.83 7.64 1.97
C PHE A 174 15.18 8.15 2.50
N ASP A 175 15.17 8.91 3.60
CA ASP A 175 16.36 9.42 4.29
C ASP A 175 16.78 8.52 5.48
N ASN A 176 16.16 7.33 5.60
CA ASN A 176 16.32 6.34 6.67
C ASN A 176 15.82 6.82 8.05
N GLY A 177 15.00 7.86 8.08
CA GLY A 177 14.19 8.19 9.25
C GLY A 177 13.14 7.11 9.47
N THR A 178 12.92 6.75 10.74
CA THR A 178 11.88 5.79 11.14
C THR A 178 10.98 6.39 12.20
N ALA A 179 9.70 6.03 12.15
CA ALA A 179 8.72 6.38 13.16
C ALA A 179 7.70 5.25 13.30
N TYR A 180 6.93 5.27 14.39
CA TYR A 180 5.83 4.33 14.55
C TYR A 180 4.60 4.99 15.15
N ALA A 181 3.45 4.40 14.85
CA ALA A 181 2.18 4.67 15.52
C ALA A 181 1.68 3.38 16.16
N HIS A 182 1.23 3.48 17.40
CA HIS A 182 0.65 2.40 18.18
C HIS A 182 -0.76 2.82 18.62
N TYR A 183 -1.69 1.86 18.63
CA TYR A 183 -3.06 2.05 19.05
C TYR A 183 -3.43 0.89 19.98
N GLY A 184 -3.83 1.23 21.22
CA GLY A 184 -4.17 0.23 22.24
C GLY A 184 -5.41 -0.60 21.91
N THR A 185 -6.28 -0.10 21.02
CA THR A 185 -7.44 -0.83 20.53
C THR A 185 -7.46 -0.82 19.00
N PHE A 186 -7.61 -1.99 18.38
CA PHE A 186 -7.85 -2.15 16.96
C PHE A 186 -8.74 -3.35 16.66
N ALA A 187 -9.78 -3.13 15.86
CA ALA A 187 -10.59 -4.20 15.29
C ALA A 187 -11.23 -3.80 13.95
N VAL A 188 -11.61 -4.79 13.16
CA VAL A 188 -12.29 -4.60 11.88
C VAL A 188 -13.61 -5.37 11.88
N GLY A 189 -14.74 -4.67 11.78
CA GLY A 189 -16.08 -5.28 11.84
C GLY A 189 -16.42 -5.89 13.20
N LEU A 190 -15.98 -5.27 14.30
CA LEU A 190 -16.01 -5.84 15.65
C LEU A 190 -17.38 -6.37 16.10
N PHE A 191 -18.46 -5.68 15.75
CA PHE A 191 -19.83 -6.03 16.12
C PHE A 191 -20.74 -6.32 14.91
N SER A 192 -20.14 -6.48 13.74
CA SER A 192 -20.87 -6.72 12.51
C SER A 192 -21.40 -8.15 12.47
N VAL A 193 -22.69 -8.31 12.18
CA VAL A 193 -23.29 -9.64 11.95
C VAL A 193 -22.84 -10.19 10.60
N ASP A 194 -22.85 -9.35 9.57
CA ASP A 194 -22.22 -9.59 8.28
C ASP A 194 -21.15 -8.51 8.05
N PRO A 195 -19.86 -8.80 8.32
CA PRO A 195 -18.80 -7.81 8.20
C PRO A 195 -18.51 -7.39 6.76
N GLU A 196 -18.89 -8.20 5.77
CA GLU A 196 -18.75 -7.82 4.36
C GLU A 196 -19.83 -6.82 3.97
N GLU A 197 -21.10 -7.09 4.31
CA GLU A 197 -22.23 -6.16 4.06
C GLU A 197 -22.07 -4.85 4.84
N ASP A 198 -21.58 -4.92 6.08
CA ASP A 198 -21.29 -3.74 6.89
C ASP A 198 -20.08 -2.93 6.38
N GLY A 199 -19.30 -3.47 5.43
CA GLY A 199 -18.17 -2.80 4.82
C GLY A 199 -16.91 -2.77 5.69
N TYR A 200 -16.73 -3.76 6.57
CA TYR A 200 -15.57 -3.93 7.44
C TYR A 200 -15.16 -2.64 8.21
N PRO A 201 -16.04 -2.05 9.03
CA PRO A 201 -15.76 -0.79 9.72
C PRO A 201 -14.58 -0.91 10.68
N ILE A 202 -13.67 0.07 10.70
CA ILE A 202 -12.54 0.10 11.63
C ILE A 202 -12.96 0.59 13.01
N THR A 203 -12.49 -0.08 14.05
CA THR A 203 -12.52 0.39 15.44
C THR A 203 -11.09 0.65 15.87
N ILE A 204 -10.76 1.88 16.26
CA ILE A 204 -9.41 2.24 16.69
C ILE A 204 -9.41 3.32 17.78
N ALA A 205 -8.55 3.16 18.78
CA ALA A 205 -8.43 4.09 19.91
C ALA A 205 -7.02 4.05 20.55
N ASP A 206 -6.80 4.92 21.53
CA ASP A 206 -5.64 4.89 22.43
C ASP A 206 -4.30 5.01 21.70
N TYR A 207 -4.15 6.08 20.93
CA TYR A 207 -2.92 6.38 20.20
C TYR A 207 -1.72 6.64 21.12
N SER A 208 -0.57 6.10 20.75
CA SER A 208 0.76 6.48 21.22
C SER A 208 1.79 6.31 20.10
N GLY A 209 2.99 6.90 20.23
CA GLY A 209 4.09 6.68 19.28
C GLY A 209 4.83 7.95 18.89
N THR A 210 5.66 7.84 17.86
CA THR A 210 6.56 8.91 17.40
C THR A 210 6.17 9.51 16.05
N ALA A 211 5.27 8.86 15.30
CA ALA A 211 4.86 9.30 13.96
C ALA A 211 3.75 10.37 13.97
N GLY A 212 3.25 10.79 15.13
CA GLY A 212 1.96 11.49 15.22
C GLY A 212 0.75 10.60 14.88
N ASP A 213 -0.46 11.04 15.22
CA ASP A 213 -1.69 10.35 14.87
C ASP A 213 -2.21 10.80 13.49
N SER A 214 -2.41 9.82 12.61
CA SER A 214 -3.07 10.00 11.31
C SER A 214 -4.17 8.98 11.07
N LEU A 215 -4.63 8.23 12.09
CA LEU A 215 -5.63 7.18 11.93
C LEU A 215 -6.89 7.35 12.79
N LEU A 216 -6.86 8.04 13.95
CA LEU A 216 -8.06 8.16 14.81
C LEU A 216 -9.24 8.85 14.09
N LYS A 217 -8.99 9.77 13.16
CA LYS A 217 -10.04 10.42 12.36
C LYS A 217 -10.81 9.47 11.44
N HIS A 218 -10.25 8.29 11.19
CA HIS A 218 -10.84 7.21 10.40
C HIS A 218 -11.67 6.24 11.25
N ASN A 219 -11.66 6.36 12.58
CA ASN A 219 -12.42 5.49 13.46
C ASN A 219 -13.91 5.46 13.07
N GLY A 220 -14.48 4.26 13.01
CA GLY A 220 -15.87 4.01 12.63
C GLY A 220 -16.15 4.05 11.12
N MET A 221 -15.18 4.40 10.28
CA MET A 221 -15.39 4.42 8.83
C MET A 221 -15.38 3.01 8.25
N LYS A 222 -16.18 2.83 7.20
CA LYS A 222 -16.19 1.61 6.37
C LYS A 222 -15.01 1.64 5.40
N PHE A 223 -14.62 0.47 4.92
CA PHE A 223 -13.56 0.34 3.94
C PHE A 223 -14.07 0.68 2.53
N THR A 224 -13.32 1.48 1.80
CA THR A 224 -13.67 1.94 0.45
C THR A 224 -12.57 1.54 -0.54
N THR A 225 -12.99 1.01 -1.69
CA THR A 225 -12.15 0.69 -2.85
C THR A 225 -12.65 1.46 -4.07
N LYS A 226 -11.87 1.43 -5.15
CA LYS A 226 -12.21 2.13 -6.41
C LYS A 226 -13.54 1.68 -7.06
N ASP A 227 -14.03 0.52 -6.67
CA ASP A 227 -15.24 -0.14 -7.20
C ASP A 227 -16.33 -0.37 -6.14
N LEU A 228 -16.10 0.05 -4.88
CA LEU A 228 -17.11 0.05 -3.83
C LEU A 228 -16.90 1.28 -2.93
N ASP A 229 -17.79 2.26 -3.06
CA ASP A 229 -17.74 3.53 -2.34
C ASP A 229 -18.57 3.47 -1.06
N ASN A 230 -17.89 3.50 0.08
CA ASN A 230 -18.49 3.53 1.41
C ASN A 230 -18.04 4.75 2.23
N ASP A 231 -17.41 5.75 1.61
CA ASP A 231 -16.89 6.92 2.32
C ASP A 231 -17.95 8.04 2.45
N HIS A 232 -17.59 9.14 3.13
CA HIS A 232 -18.50 10.28 3.37
C HIS A 232 -18.23 11.45 2.41
N SER A 233 -17.43 11.25 1.36
CA SER A 233 -17.18 12.27 0.35
C SER A 233 -18.28 12.24 -0.72
N GLU A 234 -18.33 13.30 -1.54
CA GLU A 234 -19.18 13.35 -2.73
C GLU A 234 -18.58 12.57 -3.92
N ASN A 235 -17.29 12.22 -3.83
CA ASN A 235 -16.54 11.47 -4.82
C ASN A 235 -15.90 10.25 -4.17
N ASN A 236 -15.59 9.21 -4.94
CA ASN A 236 -14.89 8.04 -4.40
C ASN A 236 -13.44 8.40 -3.99
N CYS A 237 -13.16 8.42 -2.69
CA CYS A 237 -11.83 8.76 -2.16
C CYS A 237 -10.76 7.76 -2.61
N ALA A 238 -11.10 6.47 -2.70
CA ALA A 238 -10.16 5.44 -3.15
C ALA A 238 -9.72 5.69 -4.60
N ALA A 239 -10.65 6.06 -5.48
CA ALA A 239 -10.35 6.42 -6.85
C ALA A 239 -9.54 7.71 -6.93
N PHE A 240 -9.88 8.74 -6.15
CA PHE A 240 -9.18 10.03 -6.17
C PHE A 240 -7.74 9.94 -5.66
N TYR A 241 -7.51 9.24 -4.54
CA TYR A 241 -6.20 9.11 -3.88
C TYR A 241 -5.49 7.79 -4.20
N HIS A 242 -5.94 7.08 -5.23
CA HIS A 242 -5.31 5.90 -5.83
C HIS A 242 -4.90 4.81 -4.83
N GLY A 243 -5.80 4.53 -3.88
CA GLY A 243 -5.57 3.55 -2.82
C GLY A 243 -6.83 2.78 -2.45
N ALA A 244 -6.84 2.21 -1.25
CA ALA A 244 -8.04 1.68 -0.60
C ALA A 244 -7.86 1.74 0.91
N TRP A 245 -8.85 2.30 1.60
CA TRP A 245 -8.71 2.64 3.01
C TRP A 245 -10.07 2.78 3.67
N TRP A 246 -10.06 2.92 5.00
CA TRP A 246 -11.22 3.38 5.77
C TRP A 246 -11.42 4.89 5.60
N TYR A 247 -11.68 5.34 4.36
CA TYR A 247 -11.79 6.76 4.02
C TYR A 247 -12.97 7.43 4.73
N ARG A 248 -12.79 8.71 5.07
CA ARG A 248 -13.83 9.61 5.61
C ARG A 248 -14.23 10.65 4.56
N ASN A 249 -13.48 11.75 4.47
CA ASN A 249 -13.63 12.77 3.43
C ASN A 249 -12.33 13.63 3.31
N CYS A 250 -11.19 13.09 2.91
CA CYS A 250 -10.95 11.68 2.56
C CYS A 250 -10.06 10.98 3.58
N HIS A 251 -8.85 11.47 3.86
CA HIS A 251 -7.96 10.79 4.79
C HIS A 251 -6.98 11.71 5.52
N THR A 252 -6.38 11.16 6.58
CA THR A 252 -5.11 11.60 7.18
C THR A 252 -3.97 10.60 6.97
N SER A 253 -4.28 9.36 6.59
CA SER A 253 -3.30 8.32 6.21
C SER A 253 -3.76 7.58 4.96
N ASN A 254 -2.85 7.22 4.06
CA ASN A 254 -3.13 6.44 2.85
C ASN A 254 -2.03 5.40 2.59
N LEU A 255 -1.82 4.47 3.53
CA LEU A 255 -0.70 3.51 3.45
C LEU A 255 -0.83 2.51 2.28
N ASN A 256 -2.02 2.42 1.69
CA ASN A 256 -2.34 1.61 0.52
C ASN A 256 -2.34 2.41 -0.80
N GLY A 257 -1.88 3.66 -0.78
CA GLY A 257 -1.73 4.48 -1.97
C GLY A 257 -0.55 4.07 -2.85
N GLN A 258 -0.25 4.91 -3.84
CA GLN A 258 0.79 4.62 -4.83
C GLN A 258 2.19 4.72 -4.23
N TYR A 259 3.11 3.86 -4.66
CA TYR A 259 4.50 3.91 -4.22
C TYR A 259 5.27 4.97 -5.04
N LEU A 260 5.16 6.25 -4.65
CA LEU A 260 5.67 7.41 -5.42
C LEU A 260 7.11 7.83 -5.07
N LYS A 261 7.75 7.12 -4.13
CA LYS A 261 9.18 7.24 -3.78
C LYS A 261 9.61 8.61 -3.26
N GLY A 262 9.11 9.00 -2.09
CA GLY A 262 9.44 10.24 -1.41
C GLY A 262 8.58 11.40 -1.92
N HIS A 263 9.19 12.58 -2.08
CA HIS A 263 8.49 13.77 -2.53
C HIS A 263 7.87 13.60 -3.92
N HIS A 264 6.61 14.02 -4.05
CA HIS A 264 5.87 13.97 -5.31
C HIS A 264 4.99 15.23 -5.49
N SER A 265 4.61 15.51 -6.74
CA SER A 265 3.87 16.73 -7.10
C SER A 265 2.35 16.59 -6.96
N SER A 266 1.84 15.36 -7.01
CA SER A 266 0.42 15.07 -6.81
C SER A 266 0.04 15.26 -5.34
N TYR A 267 -1.26 15.35 -5.06
CA TYR A 267 -1.74 15.64 -3.72
C TYR A 267 -2.23 14.37 -3.04
N ALA A 268 -1.48 13.91 -2.03
CA ALA A 268 -1.84 12.87 -1.07
C ALA A 268 -2.23 11.48 -1.65
N ASP A 269 -1.84 11.17 -2.88
CA ASP A 269 -2.15 9.92 -3.59
C ASP A 269 -1.03 8.87 -3.52
N GLY A 270 -0.02 9.12 -2.68
CA GLY A 270 1.07 8.20 -2.37
C GLY A 270 0.84 7.38 -1.09
N ILE A 271 1.91 6.80 -0.56
CA ILE A 271 1.89 6.12 0.75
C ILE A 271 2.07 7.18 1.85
N GLU A 272 0.95 7.79 2.26
CA GLU A 272 0.98 8.98 3.12
C GLU A 272 0.73 8.66 4.60
N TRP A 273 1.47 9.33 5.48
CA TRP A 273 1.16 9.48 6.91
C TRP A 273 1.32 10.95 7.30
N SER A 274 0.20 11.70 7.28
CA SER A 274 0.26 13.16 7.22
C SER A 274 0.87 13.85 8.42
N SER A 275 0.76 13.25 9.61
CA SER A 275 1.29 13.80 10.85
C SER A 275 2.82 13.67 10.97
N TRP A 276 3.45 12.84 10.13
CA TRP A 276 4.91 12.67 10.11
C TRP A 276 5.56 13.36 8.91
N THR A 277 5.16 12.99 7.68
CA THR A 277 5.82 13.42 6.44
C THR A 277 4.96 14.36 5.57
N GLY A 278 3.77 14.75 6.04
CA GLY A 278 2.86 15.62 5.31
C GLY A 278 2.07 14.88 4.21
N TRP A 279 1.61 15.64 3.22
CA TRP A 279 0.63 15.17 2.21
C TRP A 279 1.23 14.92 0.83
N GLN A 280 2.54 15.12 0.67
CA GLN A 280 3.24 15.09 -0.61
C GLN A 280 4.56 14.33 -0.48
N TYR A 281 4.54 13.28 0.35
CA TYR A 281 5.68 12.43 0.61
C TYR A 281 5.23 10.98 0.77
N SER A 282 5.48 10.19 -0.27
CA SER A 282 5.21 8.75 -0.25
C SER A 282 6.32 8.00 0.46
N LEU A 283 5.98 7.37 1.57
CA LEU A 283 6.91 6.60 2.41
C LEU A 283 7.59 5.45 1.65
N LYS A 284 8.78 5.08 2.13
CA LYS A 284 9.61 3.98 1.60
C LYS A 284 9.14 2.64 2.13
N PHE A 285 8.87 2.55 3.42
CA PHE A 285 8.44 1.32 4.08
C PHE A 285 7.26 1.61 4.99
N THR A 286 6.30 0.68 5.00
CA THR A 286 5.23 0.64 5.99
C THR A 286 4.94 -0.81 6.35
N GLU A 287 4.71 -1.09 7.63
CA GLU A 287 4.23 -2.39 8.08
C GLU A 287 3.15 -2.23 9.15
N MET A 288 1.96 -2.78 8.88
CA MET A 288 0.87 -2.80 9.85
C MET A 288 0.72 -4.20 10.44
N LYS A 289 0.68 -4.28 11.76
CA LYS A 289 0.66 -5.55 12.49
C LYS A 289 -0.12 -5.46 13.79
N ILE A 290 -0.73 -6.57 14.19
CA ILE A 290 -1.57 -6.66 15.38
C ILE A 290 -1.05 -7.71 16.36
N ARG A 291 -1.31 -7.49 17.64
CA ARG A 291 -1.00 -8.42 18.73
C ARG A 291 -2.11 -8.35 19.78
N PRO A 292 -2.45 -9.44 20.48
CA PRO A 292 -3.37 -9.35 21.62
C PRO A 292 -2.84 -8.37 22.67
N VAL A 293 -3.73 -7.55 23.23
CA VAL A 293 -3.38 -6.66 24.35
C VAL A 293 -2.97 -7.53 25.53
N ARG A 294 -1.84 -7.20 26.18
CA ARG A 294 -1.41 -7.91 27.39
C ARG A 294 -2.23 -7.38 28.56
N ASP A 295 -2.99 -8.24 29.23
CA ASP A 295 -3.55 -7.91 30.53
C ASP A 295 -2.38 -7.69 31.50
N GLU A 296 -2.16 -6.46 31.96
CA GLU A 296 -1.33 -6.20 33.12
C GLU A 296 -2.01 -6.86 34.33
N LYS A 297 -1.44 -7.97 34.81
CA LYS A 297 -1.81 -8.59 36.09
C LYS A 297 -1.10 -7.93 37.26
#